data_AF-A0A7S3ESC1-F1
#
_entry.id   AF-A0A7S3ESC1-F1
#
_cell.length_a   1.000
_cell.length_b   1.000
_cell.length_c   1.000
_cell.angle_alpha   90.00
_cell.angle_beta   90.00
_cell.angle_gamma   90.00
#
_symmetry.space_group_name_H-M   'P 1'
#
loop_
_entity.id
_entity.type
_entity.pdbx_description
1 polymer ?
#
loop_
_entity_poly.entity_id
_entity_poly.type
_entity_poly.pdbx_seq_one_letter_code
_entity_poly.pdbx_strand_id
1 'polypeptide(L)'
;VAAFSPDSGGLWSRLVEQDDGRHHAQRIWVNDLVATCRTGDIILFSTKDGGASTIRFFTGSEWNHVGMIVRASPRSEPLILEWAGGVHRFSLKARLTSYF
;
A
#
# COMPACT_ATOMS: atom_id res chain seq x y z
N VAL A 1 3.91 5.61 -10.30
CA VAL A 1 3.42 4.55 -9.39
C VAL A 1 4.06 4.79 -8.04
N ALA A 2 3.29 4.91 -6.96
CA ALA A 2 3.85 5.02 -5.61
C ALA A 2 3.48 3.75 -4.85
N ALA A 3 4.45 2.90 -4.55
CA ALA A 3 4.27 1.68 -3.78
C ALA A 3 4.67 1.92 -2.32
N PHE A 4 3.93 1.36 -1.36
CA PHE A 4 4.11 1.67 0.06
C PHE A 4 4.19 0.42 0.92
N SER A 5 5.35 0.12 1.51
CA SER A 5 5.53 -1.03 2.41
C SER A 5 5.18 -0.71 3.85
N PRO A 6 4.51 -1.59 4.60
CA PRO A 6 4.55 -1.53 6.06
C PRO A 6 5.94 -1.98 6.57
N ASP A 7 6.62 -1.15 7.36
CA ASP A 7 7.81 -1.50 8.15
C ASP A 7 7.37 -2.18 9.47
N SER A 8 8.23 -3.01 10.06
CA SER A 8 8.05 -3.52 11.42
C SER A 8 8.03 -2.37 12.44
N GLY A 9 6.84 -1.96 12.86
CA GLY A 9 6.63 -0.86 13.82
C GLY A 9 5.77 0.28 13.32
N GLY A 10 5.09 0.14 12.17
CA GLY A 10 4.03 1.06 11.80
C GLY A 10 4.43 2.29 10.96
N LEU A 11 5.63 2.27 10.41
CA LEU A 11 6.04 3.24 9.38
C LEU A 11 5.72 2.68 8.00
N TRP A 12 5.29 3.54 7.08
CA TRP A 12 5.08 3.18 5.68
C TRP A 12 6.24 3.70 4.85
N SER A 13 6.71 2.90 3.89
CA SER A 13 7.85 3.27 3.04
C SER A 13 7.39 3.50 1.60
N ARG A 14 7.42 4.76 1.14
CA ARG A 14 7.16 5.13 -0.26
C ARG A 14 8.34 4.75 -1.13
N LEU A 15 8.10 3.95 -2.16
CA LEU A 15 9.06 3.73 -3.24
C LEU A 15 9.01 4.92 -4.20
N VAL A 16 10.12 5.66 -4.29
CA VAL A 16 10.30 6.76 -5.24
C VAL A 16 11.33 6.32 -6.27
N GLU A 17 10.95 6.35 -7.54
CA GLU A 17 11.83 6.13 -8.69
C GLU A 17 12.69 7.38 -8.93
N GLN A 18 14.01 7.21 -9.02
CA GLN A 18 14.94 8.26 -9.41
C GLN A 18 15.27 8.21 -10.90
N ASP A 19 15.85 9.29 -11.43
CA ASP A 19 16.28 9.41 -12.84
C ASP A 19 17.31 8.33 -13.25
N ASP A 20 17.95 7.66 -12.29
CA ASP A 20 18.90 6.55 -12.51
C ASP A 20 18.24 5.15 -12.53
N GLY A 21 16.91 5.08 -12.42
CA GLY A 21 16.13 3.85 -12.42
C GLY A 21 16.15 3.08 -11.10
N ARG A 22 16.74 3.62 -10.02
CA ARG A 22 16.71 3.01 -8.70
C ARG A 22 15.49 3.48 -7.91
N HIS A 23 14.93 2.58 -7.11
CA HIS A 23 13.87 2.90 -6.15
C HIS A 23 14.45 3.02 -4.75
N HIS A 24 14.23 4.16 -4.09
CA HIS A 24 14.56 4.32 -2.67
C HIS A 24 13.29 4.28 -1.81
N ALA A 25 13.37 3.58 -0.69
CA ALA A 25 12.31 3.51 0.31
C ALA A 25 12.38 4.73 1.23
N GLN A 26 11.40 5.63 1.15
CA GLN A 26 11.28 6.77 2.04
C GLN A 26 10.18 6.52 3.07
N ARG A 27 10.53 6.58 4.35
CA ARG A 27 9.55 6.56 5.45
C ARG A 27 8.61 7.76 5.37
N ILE A 28 7.31 7.49 5.43
CA ILE A 28 6.23 8.48 5.37
C ILE A 28 5.19 8.18 6.45
N TRP A 29 4.67 9.21 7.09
CA TRP A 29 3.57 9.07 8.04
C TRP A 29 2.27 8.73 7.32
N VAL A 30 1.39 7.96 7.96
CA VAL A 30 0.11 7.54 7.36
C VAL A 30 -0.72 8.74 6.88
N ASN A 31 -0.75 9.85 7.62
CA ASN A 31 -1.50 11.04 7.21
C ASN A 31 -0.91 11.68 5.96
N ASP A 32 0.41 11.78 5.86
CA ASP A 32 1.10 12.34 4.69
C ASP A 32 0.94 11.44 3.47
N LEU A 33 0.96 10.12 3.69
CA LEU A 33 0.65 9.12 2.68
C LEU A 33 -0.77 9.31 2.13
N VAL A 34 -1.76 9.34 3.02
CA VAL A 34 -3.18 9.55 2.67
C VAL A 34 -3.39 10.87 1.93
N ALA A 35 -2.68 11.94 2.30
CA ALA A 35 -2.76 13.24 1.65
C ALA A 35 -2.17 13.25 0.23
N THR A 36 -1.17 12.41 -0.05
CA THR A 36 -0.44 12.41 -1.32
C THR A 36 -0.95 11.39 -2.36
N CYS A 37 -1.67 10.35 -1.93
CA CYS A 37 -2.22 9.32 -2.81
C CYS A 37 -3.26 9.85 -3.82
N ARG A 38 -3.22 9.37 -5.06
CA ARG A 38 -4.14 9.72 -6.15
C ARG A 38 -4.86 8.47 -6.67
N THR A 39 -6.02 8.66 -7.30
CA THR A 39 -6.72 7.55 -7.98
C THR A 39 -5.78 6.87 -8.97
N GLY A 40 -5.71 5.54 -8.91
CA GLY A 40 -4.81 4.72 -9.74
C GLY A 40 -3.44 4.43 -9.12
N ASP A 41 -3.08 5.06 -8.00
CA ASP A 41 -1.89 4.65 -7.25
C ASP A 41 -2.08 3.22 -6.70
N ILE A 42 -1.00 2.45 -6.69
CA ILE A 42 -0.99 1.05 -6.28
C ILE A 42 -0.24 0.91 -4.96
N ILE A 43 -0.91 0.42 -3.93
CA ILE A 43 -0.32 0.14 -2.62
C ILE A 43 -0.03 -1.36 -2.53
N LEU A 44 1.22 -1.69 -2.21
CA LEU A 44 1.71 -3.06 -2.03
C LEU A 44 1.82 -3.36 -0.54
N PHE A 45 1.33 -4.49 -0.07
CA PHE A 45 1.35 -4.85 1.34
C PHE A 45 2.27 -6.05 1.56
N SER A 46 2.99 -6.03 2.67
CA SER A 46 3.65 -7.20 3.24
C SER A 46 2.98 -7.55 4.56
N THR A 47 2.05 -8.49 4.50
CA THR A 47 1.19 -8.89 5.62
C THR A 47 1.72 -10.14 6.31
N LYS A 48 1.29 -10.37 7.55
CA LYS A 48 1.72 -11.49 8.39
C LYS A 48 0.69 -12.63 8.48
N ASP A 49 -0.33 -12.63 7.63
CA ASP A 49 -1.34 -13.69 7.59
C ASP A 49 -0.82 -14.98 6.96
N GLY A 50 -1.48 -16.12 7.26
CA GLY A 50 -0.97 -17.45 6.91
C GLY A 50 -0.78 -17.71 5.41
N GLY A 51 -1.51 -17.01 4.54
CA GLY A 51 -1.34 -17.10 3.08
C GLY A 51 -0.15 -16.29 2.56
N ALA A 52 0.34 -15.31 3.32
CA ALA A 52 1.35 -14.37 2.86
C ALA A 52 2.71 -15.02 2.63
N SER A 53 3.12 -15.95 3.50
CA SER A 53 4.40 -16.67 3.34
C SER A 53 4.43 -17.49 2.06
N THR A 54 3.32 -18.15 1.72
CA THR A 54 3.17 -18.93 0.48
C THR A 54 3.29 -18.05 -0.76
N ILE A 55 2.60 -16.91 -0.79
CA ILE A 55 2.67 -15.98 -1.92
C ILE A 55 4.10 -15.45 -2.09
N ARG A 56 4.75 -15.01 -1.01
CA ARG A 56 6.14 -14.53 -1.06
C ARG A 56 7.10 -15.62 -1.55
N PHE A 57 6.95 -16.85 -1.07
CA PHE A 57 7.79 -17.98 -1.47
C PHE A 57 7.70 -18.26 -2.98
N PHE A 58 6.48 -18.34 -3.54
CA PHE A 58 6.30 -18.65 -4.96
C PHE A 58 6.63 -17.48 -5.89
N THR A 59 6.49 -16.23 -5.42
CA THR A 59 6.75 -15.04 -6.24
C THR A 59 8.18 -14.51 -6.13
N GLY A 60 8.92 -14.89 -5.08
CA GLY A 60 10.21 -14.27 -4.74
C GLY A 60 10.09 -12.78 -4.39
N SER A 61 8.88 -12.30 -4.07
CA SER A 61 8.58 -10.91 -3.75
C SER A 61 8.39 -10.73 -2.24
N GLU A 62 8.73 -9.56 -1.72
CA GLU A 62 8.42 -9.15 -0.34
C GLU A 62 6.93 -8.81 -0.15
N TRP A 63 6.21 -8.59 -1.26
CA TRP A 63 4.80 -8.20 -1.30
C TRP A 63 3.91 -9.42 -1.53
N ASN A 64 2.82 -9.52 -0.79
CA ASN A 64 1.86 -10.61 -0.94
C ASN A 64 0.42 -10.13 -1.17
N HIS A 65 0.17 -8.83 -1.07
CA HIS A 65 -1.15 -8.26 -1.25
C HIS A 65 -1.05 -6.87 -1.89
N VAL A 66 -2.11 -6.45 -2.58
CA VAL A 66 -2.13 -5.20 -3.33
C VAL A 66 -3.52 -4.58 -3.35
N GLY A 67 -3.58 -3.26 -3.35
CA GLY A 67 -4.80 -2.51 -3.61
C GLY A 67 -4.55 -1.26 -4.44
N MET A 68 -5.61 -0.76 -5.07
CA MET A 68 -5.57 0.45 -5.87
C MET A 68 -6.32 1.57 -5.16
N ILE A 69 -5.76 2.77 -5.19
CA ILE A 69 -6.42 3.96 -4.67
C ILE A 69 -7.56 4.39 -5.58
N VAL A 70 -8.71 4.67 -4.98
CA VAL A 70 -9.88 5.20 -5.64
C VAL A 70 -10.40 6.42 -4.87
N ARG A 71 -10.56 7.54 -5.56
CA ARG A 71 -11.25 8.74 -5.06
C ARG A 71 -12.45 9.04 -5.94
N ALA A 72 -13.60 9.33 -5.33
CA ALA A 72 -14.81 9.74 -6.05
C ALA A 72 -14.67 11.16 -6.65
N SER A 73 -13.88 12.01 -6.01
CA SER A 73 -13.48 13.34 -6.48
C SER A 73 -12.10 13.71 -5.93
N PRO A 74 -11.41 14.73 -6.46
CA PRO A 74 -10.10 15.15 -5.95
C PRO A 74 -10.07 15.52 -4.46
N ARG A 75 -11.23 15.89 -3.87
CA ARG A 75 -11.35 16.27 -2.45
C ARG A 75 -11.92 15.16 -1.56
N SER A 76 -12.37 14.05 -2.14
CA SER A 76 -12.93 12.93 -1.38
C SER A 76 -11.83 12.18 -0.63
N GLU A 77 -12.17 11.60 0.52
CA GLU A 77 -11.29 10.69 1.24
C GLU A 77 -10.83 9.55 0.31
N PRO A 78 -9.53 9.21 0.31
CA PRO A 78 -9.05 8.10 -0.51
C PRO A 78 -9.55 6.77 0.06
N LEU A 79 -10.09 5.96 -0.82
CA LEU A 79 -10.41 4.56 -0.55
C LEU A 79 -9.35 3.67 -1.18
N ILE A 80 -9.19 2.48 -0.62
CA ILE A 80 -8.44 1.41 -1.26
C ILE A 80 -9.39 0.33 -1.75
N LEU A 81 -9.27 -0.02 -3.03
CA LEU A 81 -9.94 -1.13 -3.68
C LEU A 81 -9.00 -2.33 -3.69
N GLU A 82 -9.40 -3.42 -3.05
CA GLU A 82 -8.57 -4.62 -2.91
C GLU A 82 -9.41 -5.89 -2.86
N TRP A 83 -8.75 -7.04 -3.07
CA TRP A 83 -9.34 -8.34 -2.85
C TRP A 83 -9.12 -8.81 -1.41
N ALA A 84 -10.19 -9.12 -0.68
CA ALA A 84 -10.11 -9.60 0.71
C ALA A 84 -11.25 -10.59 1.02
N GLY A 85 -11.27 -11.73 0.31
CA GLY A 85 -12.43 -12.65 0.31
C GLY A 85 -13.57 -12.20 -0.61
N GLY A 86 -13.30 -11.20 -1.44
CA GLY A 86 -14.23 -10.48 -2.32
C GLY A 86 -13.62 -9.15 -2.74
N VAL A 87 -14.24 -8.44 -3.68
CA VAL A 87 -13.79 -7.09 -4.06
C VAL A 87 -14.40 -6.07 -3.09
N HIS A 88 -13.54 -5.42 -2.30
CA HIS A 88 -13.97 -4.49 -1.26
C HIS A 88 -13.32 -3.12 -1.41
N ARG A 89 -14.00 -2.11 -0.86
CA ARG A 89 -13.49 -0.74 -0.71
C ARG A 89 -13.42 -0.38 0.77
N PHE A 90 -12.27 0.09 1.22
CA PHE A 90 -12.06 0.50 2.60
C PHE A 90 -11.53 1.94 2.65
N SER A 91 -11.74 2.66 3.76
CA SER A 91 -10.99 3.89 4.02
C SER A 91 -9.50 3.55 4.02
N LEU A 92 -8.71 4.26 3.21
CA LEU A 92 -7.27 4.02 3.13
C LEU A 92 -6.63 4.18 4.51
N LYS A 93 -6.98 5.24 5.23
CA LYS A 93 -6.41 5.52 6.56
C LYS A 93 -6.71 4.40 7.54
N ALA A 94 -7.97 3.97 7.63
CA ALA A 94 -8.36 2.87 8.51
C ALA A 94 -7.64 1.56 8.13
N ARG A 95 -7.51 1.29 6.83
CA ARG A 95 -6.87 0.07 6.34
C ARG A 95 -5.38 0.03 6.65
N LEU A 96 -4.65 1.12 6.38
CA LEU A 96 -3.23 1.23 6.71
C LEU A 96 -3.01 1.04 8.21
N THR A 97 -3.82 1.66 9.08
CA THR A 97 -3.73 1.51 10.55
C THR A 97 -4.07 0.10 11.02
N SER A 98 -4.89 -0.67 10.29
CA SER A 98 -5.27 -2.04 10.67
C SER A 98 -4.15 -3.08 10.47
N TYR A 99 -3.08 -2.73 9.75
CA TYR A 99 -1.92 -3.60 9.50
C TYR A 99 -0.79 -3.42 10.54
N PHE A 100 -1.03 -2.62 11.58
CA PHE A 100 -0.13 -2.40 12.70
C PHE A 100 -0.32 -3.49 13.77
#